data_AF-A0A7Y2BGZ3-F1
#
_entry.id   AF-A0A7Y2BGZ3-F1
#
_cell.length_a   1.000
_cell.length_b   1.000
_cell.length_c   1.000
_cell.angle_alpha   90.00
_cell.angle_beta   90.00
_cell.angle_gamma   90.00
#
_symmetry.space_group_name_H-M   'P 1'
#
loop_
_entity.id
_entity.type
_entity.pdbx_description
1 polymer ?
#
loop_
_entity_poly.entity_id
_entity_poly.type
_entity_poly.pdbx_seq_one_letter_code
_entity_poly.pdbx_strand_id
1 'polypeptide(L)'
;CKVDSDEVQQWKETVKGPTRLRAVIGSERYSPELRTEAALAIVEMDRNDVDARSILSKAFDELERQDRAISETIVGGMIPRLQALLSTEPDPEAPGPDPVQVRAKDAAYMVIPYAPEGSRNELIRAVVGWYSADFEGRSLAGDYSAEQVTRALGAEAAGMLVDALHEKMPPQAMIKIAEIIGEDGDQQTKKRAGARLVKIEKEMEKPAFVKWLAVQIRASLKASGEKVEAARVSSLALYNRENYINQGALPAMQHLGEQPLVSSRLLAIADTKAGANDPKAWVERLNARRATALRALEGHVTRAQLNRLLSIALDSSNPVEVRDYAFDRVGDIRSSAAIPRLWPLVERQGCTASSCTASDKLAKRLRWRAGELILSLGGSSAIEPFSQRLPSSTGIQYEPEELEGYATRMSQMTPSPTSTVMALLNSPRWWNRVVALRYLERRGGEADVPAMQRLMSDDGAVTGQGWSELNPPVTKVGQVADAAIKSLRTREQGDKK
;
A
#
# COMPACT_ATOMS: atom_id res chain seq x y z
N CYS A 1 15.66 -25.45 -54.92
CA CYS A 1 14.26 -25.15 -54.55
C CYS A 1 14.21 -23.73 -54.02
N LYS A 2 13.36 -22.88 -54.59
CA LYS A 2 13.17 -21.50 -54.14
C LYS A 2 12.18 -21.57 -52.97
N VAL A 3 12.56 -21.08 -51.80
CA VAL A 3 11.67 -21.03 -50.64
C VAL A 3 10.66 -19.91 -50.84
N ASP A 4 9.40 -20.19 -50.55
CA ASP A 4 8.27 -19.25 -50.64
C ASP A 4 7.50 -19.14 -49.32
N SER A 5 6.48 -18.28 -49.30
CA SER A 5 5.63 -18.01 -48.12
C SER A 5 4.94 -19.29 -47.62
N ASP A 6 4.46 -20.14 -48.53
CA ASP A 6 3.72 -21.35 -48.15
C ASP A 6 4.64 -22.34 -47.42
N GLU A 7 5.88 -22.49 -47.89
CA GLU A 7 6.90 -23.29 -47.20
C GLU A 7 7.21 -22.73 -45.79
N VAL A 8 7.31 -21.40 -45.63
CA VAL A 8 7.54 -20.74 -44.34
C VAL A 8 6.40 -21.03 -43.37
N GLN A 9 5.14 -20.96 -43.82
CA GLN A 9 3.98 -21.23 -42.97
C GLN A 9 3.91 -22.70 -42.54
N GLN A 10 4.17 -23.63 -43.47
CA GLN A 10 4.21 -25.07 -43.16
C GLN A 10 5.29 -25.42 -42.14
N TRP A 11 6.43 -24.72 -42.15
CA TRP A 11 7.53 -25.03 -41.25
C TRP A 11 7.21 -24.81 -39.77
N LYS A 12 6.23 -23.96 -39.42
CA LYS A 12 5.78 -23.75 -38.02
C LYS A 12 5.46 -25.08 -37.31
N GLU A 13 4.94 -26.04 -38.06
CA GLU A 13 4.47 -27.33 -37.54
C GLU A 13 5.54 -28.44 -37.60
N THR A 14 6.72 -28.17 -38.19
CA THR A 14 7.73 -29.19 -38.46
C THR A 14 8.87 -29.19 -37.45
N VAL A 15 9.40 -30.36 -37.09
CA VAL A 15 10.52 -30.49 -36.13
C VAL A 15 11.74 -29.62 -36.49
N LYS A 16 12.12 -29.57 -37.78
CA LYS A 16 13.25 -28.76 -38.28
C LYS A 16 12.87 -27.30 -38.61
N GLY A 17 11.60 -26.95 -38.48
CA GLY A 17 11.04 -25.64 -38.79
C GLY A 17 11.76 -24.47 -38.12
N PRO A 18 11.93 -24.47 -36.79
CA PRO A 18 12.58 -23.36 -36.09
C PRO A 18 13.98 -23.03 -36.63
N THR A 19 14.79 -24.06 -36.89
CA THR A 19 16.14 -23.90 -37.47
C THR A 19 16.07 -23.36 -38.89
N ARG A 20 15.11 -23.82 -39.71
CA ARG A 20 14.92 -23.31 -41.08
C ARG A 20 14.46 -21.86 -41.10
N LEU A 21 13.49 -21.50 -40.25
CA LEU A 21 12.98 -20.14 -40.11
C LEU A 21 14.09 -19.17 -39.68
N ARG A 22 14.88 -19.52 -38.65
CA ARG A 22 16.06 -18.74 -38.25
C ARG A 22 17.05 -18.57 -39.41
N ALA A 23 17.30 -19.62 -40.19
CA ALA A 23 18.20 -19.55 -41.34
C ALA A 23 17.65 -18.66 -42.47
N VAL A 24 16.33 -18.56 -42.64
CA VAL A 24 15.73 -17.59 -43.57
C VAL A 24 15.98 -16.17 -43.09
N ILE A 25 15.68 -15.87 -41.82
CA ILE A 25 15.84 -14.53 -41.23
C ILE A 25 17.26 -13.99 -41.42
N GLY A 26 18.28 -14.82 -41.18
CA GLY A 26 19.69 -14.41 -41.27
C GLY A 26 20.32 -14.43 -42.67
N SER A 27 19.63 -14.88 -43.72
CA SER A 27 20.28 -15.15 -45.01
C SER A 27 20.02 -14.09 -46.07
N GLU A 28 21.09 -13.49 -46.58
CA GLU A 28 21.06 -12.45 -47.62
C GLU A 28 20.35 -12.84 -48.92
N ARG A 29 20.25 -14.14 -49.21
CA ARG A 29 19.64 -14.67 -50.44
C ARG A 29 18.12 -14.49 -50.53
N TYR A 30 17.46 -14.18 -49.42
CA TYR A 30 16.00 -14.04 -49.35
C TYR A 30 15.60 -12.57 -49.27
N SER A 31 14.43 -12.23 -49.82
CA SER A 31 13.92 -10.86 -49.76
C SER A 31 13.55 -10.47 -48.31
N PRO A 32 13.57 -9.18 -47.96
CA PRO A 32 13.16 -8.70 -46.64
C PRO A 32 11.75 -9.15 -46.23
N GLU A 33 10.83 -9.28 -47.19
CA GLU A 33 9.45 -9.73 -46.96
C GLU A 33 9.42 -11.19 -46.49
N LEU A 34 10.12 -12.09 -47.18
CA LEU A 34 10.17 -13.50 -46.79
C LEU A 34 10.87 -13.70 -45.43
N ARG A 35 11.86 -12.84 -45.11
CA ARG A 35 12.50 -12.85 -43.78
C ARG A 35 11.56 -12.36 -42.68
N THR A 36 10.75 -11.36 -42.98
CA THR A 36 9.70 -10.86 -42.09
C THR A 36 8.65 -11.93 -41.81
N GLU A 37 8.18 -12.62 -42.85
CA GLU A 37 7.26 -13.76 -42.71
C GLU A 37 7.86 -14.88 -41.87
N ALA A 38 9.15 -15.21 -42.07
CA ALA A 38 9.84 -16.20 -41.27
C ALA A 38 9.97 -15.79 -39.79
N ALA A 39 10.22 -14.51 -39.52
CA ALA A 39 10.25 -13.98 -38.15
C ALA A 39 8.87 -14.04 -37.48
N LEU A 40 7.80 -13.64 -38.17
CA LEU A 40 6.43 -13.76 -37.67
C LEU A 40 6.00 -15.22 -37.48
N ALA A 41 6.44 -16.12 -38.35
CA ALA A 41 6.19 -17.55 -38.21
C ALA A 41 6.80 -18.13 -36.92
N ILE A 42 7.96 -17.64 -36.48
CA ILE A 42 8.55 -18.02 -35.19
C ILE A 42 7.67 -17.54 -34.02
N VAL A 43 7.10 -16.33 -34.11
CA VAL A 43 6.22 -15.78 -33.06
C VAL A 43 4.90 -16.55 -32.95
N GLU A 44 4.29 -16.87 -34.09
CA GLU A 44 2.99 -17.56 -34.14
C GLU A 44 3.10 -19.07 -33.84
N MET A 45 4.31 -19.63 -33.89
CA MET A 45 4.56 -21.05 -33.66
C MET A 45 4.05 -21.51 -32.28
N ASP A 46 3.18 -22.51 -32.28
CA ASP A 46 2.61 -23.08 -31.06
C ASP A 46 3.35 -24.35 -30.64
N ARG A 47 4.52 -24.17 -30.00
CA ARG A 47 5.40 -25.28 -29.61
C ARG A 47 6.04 -25.05 -28.25
N ASN A 48 5.91 -26.06 -27.38
CA ASN A 48 6.46 -26.03 -26.02
C ASN A 48 7.89 -26.59 -25.94
N ASP A 49 8.35 -27.29 -26.97
CA ASP A 49 9.68 -27.91 -27.01
C ASP A 49 10.78 -26.95 -27.51
N VAL A 50 10.40 -25.72 -27.89
CA VAL A 50 11.29 -24.74 -28.49
C VAL A 50 11.10 -23.38 -27.85
N ASP A 51 12.20 -22.75 -27.44
CA ASP A 51 12.21 -21.36 -26.99
C ASP A 51 12.24 -20.41 -28.22
N ALA A 52 11.06 -20.14 -28.76
CA ALA A 52 10.86 -19.26 -29.92
C ALA A 52 11.46 -17.86 -29.69
N ARG A 53 11.37 -17.34 -28.46
CA ARG A 53 11.89 -16.03 -28.06
C ARG A 53 13.41 -15.99 -28.16
N SER A 54 14.10 -16.99 -27.61
CA SER A 54 15.56 -17.11 -27.68
C SER A 54 16.07 -17.25 -29.11
N ILE A 55 15.33 -17.97 -29.97
CA ILE A 55 15.67 -18.06 -31.40
C ILE A 55 15.56 -16.68 -32.06
N LEU A 56 14.45 -15.98 -31.83
CA LEU A 56 14.19 -14.68 -32.45
C LEU A 56 15.17 -13.60 -31.95
N SER A 57 15.42 -13.53 -30.65
CA SER A 57 16.41 -12.61 -30.05
C SER A 57 17.79 -12.83 -30.66
N LYS A 58 18.29 -14.08 -30.68
CA LYS A 58 19.61 -14.39 -31.25
C LYS A 58 19.71 -14.02 -32.73
N ALA A 59 18.64 -14.24 -33.50
CA ALA A 59 18.61 -13.89 -34.91
C ALA A 59 18.75 -12.37 -35.11
N PHE A 60 18.03 -11.56 -34.32
CA PHE A 60 18.14 -10.10 -34.40
C PHE A 60 19.43 -9.56 -33.79
N ASP A 61 19.95 -10.13 -32.70
CA ASP A 61 21.27 -9.81 -32.16
C ASP A 61 22.39 -10.04 -33.19
N GLU A 62 22.29 -11.12 -33.98
CA GLU A 62 23.23 -11.42 -35.07
C GLU A 62 23.05 -10.48 -36.25
N LEU A 63 21.81 -10.23 -36.68
CA LEU A 63 21.50 -9.30 -37.77
C LEU A 63 21.92 -7.87 -37.45
N GLU A 64 21.59 -7.34 -36.28
CA GLU A 64 21.94 -5.98 -35.85
C GLU A 64 23.46 -5.74 -35.90
N ARG A 65 24.26 -6.76 -35.54
CA ARG A 65 25.73 -6.70 -35.61
C ARG A 65 26.28 -6.74 -37.03
N GLN A 66 25.56 -7.33 -37.97
CA GLN A 66 25.99 -7.49 -39.36
C GLN A 66 25.46 -6.35 -40.25
N ASP A 67 24.17 -6.09 -40.16
CA ASP A 67 23.43 -5.10 -40.93
C ASP A 67 22.21 -4.60 -40.14
N ARG A 68 22.42 -3.48 -39.43
CA ARG A 68 21.37 -2.77 -38.69
C ARG A 68 20.20 -2.32 -39.57
N ALA A 69 20.46 -1.87 -40.80
CA ALA A 69 19.39 -1.36 -41.66
C ALA A 69 18.43 -2.49 -42.07
N ILE A 70 18.96 -3.69 -42.27
CA ILE A 70 18.14 -4.88 -42.54
C ILE A 70 17.41 -5.38 -41.30
N SER A 71 18.03 -5.34 -40.12
CA SER A 71 17.38 -5.58 -38.83
C SER A 71 16.14 -4.67 -38.66
N GLU A 72 16.33 -3.36 -38.82
CA GLU A 72 15.26 -2.36 -38.76
C GLU A 72 14.18 -2.59 -39.82
N THR A 73 14.56 -2.96 -41.05
CA THR A 73 13.61 -3.25 -42.14
C THR A 73 12.71 -4.45 -41.82
N ILE A 74 13.30 -5.54 -41.34
CA ILE A 74 12.56 -6.77 -41.00
C ILE A 74 11.62 -6.49 -39.83
N VAL A 75 12.12 -5.85 -38.76
CA VAL A 75 11.29 -5.50 -37.59
C VAL A 75 10.18 -4.53 -37.97
N GLY A 76 10.47 -3.53 -38.80
CA GLY A 76 9.47 -2.62 -39.37
C GLY A 76 8.36 -3.38 -40.11
N GLY A 77 8.72 -4.42 -40.87
CA GLY A 77 7.76 -5.31 -41.54
C GLY A 77 6.93 -6.17 -40.57
N MET A 78 7.45 -6.52 -39.39
CA MET A 78 6.73 -7.31 -38.38
C MET A 78 5.64 -6.49 -37.65
N ILE A 79 5.89 -5.20 -37.44
CA ILE A 79 5.07 -4.33 -36.57
C ILE A 79 3.57 -4.39 -36.90
N PRO A 80 3.10 -4.26 -38.17
CA PRO A 80 1.68 -4.29 -38.47
C PRO A 80 0.97 -5.58 -38.01
N ARG A 81 1.62 -6.74 -38.18
CA ARG A 81 1.05 -8.03 -37.75
C ARG A 81 1.07 -8.17 -36.24
N LEU A 82 2.15 -7.75 -35.57
CA LEU A 82 2.22 -7.76 -34.11
C LEU A 82 1.12 -6.86 -33.52
N GLN A 83 0.95 -5.65 -34.03
CA GLN A 83 -0.12 -4.74 -33.61
C GLN A 83 -1.51 -5.34 -33.82
N ALA A 84 -1.75 -6.01 -34.96
CA ALA A 84 -3.02 -6.67 -35.22
C ALA A 84 -3.33 -7.76 -34.19
N LEU A 85 -2.34 -8.60 -33.83
CA LEU A 85 -2.49 -9.64 -32.82
C LEU A 85 -2.76 -9.05 -31.42
N LEU A 86 -2.08 -7.95 -31.07
CA LEU A 86 -2.22 -7.29 -29.77
C LEU A 86 -3.52 -6.50 -29.63
N SER A 87 -4.13 -6.10 -30.74
CA SER A 87 -5.38 -5.33 -30.72
C SER A 87 -6.63 -6.20 -30.61
N THR A 88 -6.51 -7.53 -30.69
CA THR A 88 -7.67 -8.43 -30.53
C THR A 88 -8.21 -8.35 -29.10
N GLU A 89 -9.52 -8.10 -29.01
CA GLU A 89 -10.24 -7.96 -27.75
C GLU A 89 -10.14 -9.25 -26.90
N PRO A 90 -10.02 -9.14 -25.57
CA PRO A 90 -10.08 -10.30 -24.69
C PRO A 90 -11.44 -11.01 -24.82
N ASP A 91 -11.43 -12.34 -24.88
CA ASP A 91 -12.65 -13.13 -24.73
C ASP A 91 -13.02 -13.22 -23.24
N PRO A 92 -14.16 -12.66 -22.80
CA PRO A 92 -14.55 -12.66 -21.39
C PRO A 92 -14.89 -14.06 -20.85
N GLU A 93 -15.11 -15.06 -21.70
CA GLU A 93 -15.39 -16.45 -21.30
C GLU A 93 -14.11 -17.31 -21.24
N ALA A 94 -13.00 -16.82 -21.78
CA ALA A 94 -11.74 -17.57 -21.81
C ALA A 94 -11.06 -17.59 -20.44
N PRO A 95 -10.40 -18.70 -20.05
CA PRO A 95 -9.70 -18.82 -18.77
C PRO A 95 -8.42 -17.97 -18.67
N GLY A 96 -8.02 -17.30 -19.75
CA GLY A 96 -6.83 -16.46 -19.84
C GLY A 96 -6.62 -15.92 -21.26
N PRO A 97 -5.58 -15.10 -21.48
CA PRO A 97 -5.28 -14.56 -22.80
C PRO A 97 -4.89 -15.65 -23.80
N ASP A 98 -5.22 -15.44 -25.08
CA ASP A 98 -4.84 -16.32 -26.17
C ASP A 98 -3.30 -16.49 -26.21
N PRO A 99 -2.77 -17.74 -26.18
CA PRO A 99 -1.34 -18.00 -26.23
C PRO A 99 -0.60 -17.31 -27.38
N VAL A 100 -1.23 -17.17 -28.55
CA VAL A 100 -0.67 -16.45 -29.70
C VAL A 100 -0.50 -14.96 -29.38
N GLN A 101 -1.48 -14.34 -28.68
CA GLN A 101 -1.34 -12.96 -28.23
C GLN A 101 -0.23 -12.80 -27.20
N VAL A 102 -0.11 -13.74 -26.27
CA VAL A 102 0.95 -13.71 -25.24
C VAL A 102 2.33 -13.75 -25.90
N ARG A 103 2.55 -14.66 -26.87
CA ARG A 103 3.78 -14.75 -27.66
C ARG A 103 4.02 -13.51 -28.51
N ALA A 104 2.98 -13.00 -29.18
CA ALA A 104 3.07 -11.76 -29.95
C ALA A 104 3.47 -10.58 -29.08
N LYS A 105 2.96 -10.50 -27.85
CA LYS A 105 3.33 -9.47 -26.88
C LYS A 105 4.78 -9.59 -26.45
N ASP A 106 5.24 -10.79 -26.12
CA ASP A 106 6.63 -11.00 -25.70
C ASP A 106 7.61 -10.71 -26.84
N ALA A 107 7.25 -11.11 -28.07
CA ALA A 107 8.01 -10.77 -29.25
C ALA A 107 8.02 -9.25 -29.53
N ALA A 108 6.85 -8.60 -29.46
CA ALA A 108 6.72 -7.16 -29.66
C ALA A 108 7.57 -6.38 -28.67
N TYR A 109 7.55 -6.73 -27.38
CA TYR A 109 8.43 -6.09 -26.40
C TYR A 109 9.91 -6.38 -26.68
N MET A 110 10.26 -7.63 -26.97
CA MET A 110 11.64 -8.04 -27.23
C MET A 110 12.26 -7.32 -28.43
N VAL A 111 11.49 -7.05 -29.49
CA VAL A 111 12.03 -6.42 -30.71
C VAL A 111 12.08 -4.88 -30.66
N ILE A 112 11.62 -4.24 -29.59
CA ILE A 112 11.69 -2.78 -29.41
C ILE A 112 13.10 -2.21 -29.65
N PRO A 113 14.21 -2.81 -29.17
CA PRO A 113 15.56 -2.29 -29.39
C PRO A 113 16.01 -2.30 -30.86
N TYR A 114 15.40 -3.13 -31.71
CA TYR A 114 15.71 -3.29 -33.13
C TYR A 114 14.72 -2.56 -34.05
N ALA A 115 13.67 -1.95 -33.47
CA ALA A 115 12.64 -1.28 -34.25
C ALA A 115 13.16 0.04 -34.85
N PRO A 116 12.70 0.42 -36.05
CA PRO A 116 12.97 1.76 -36.59
C PRO A 116 12.55 2.84 -35.60
N GLU A 117 13.35 3.92 -35.47
CA GLU A 117 13.12 4.97 -34.47
C GLU A 117 11.70 5.55 -34.53
N GLY A 118 11.16 5.74 -35.74
CA GLY A 118 9.81 6.27 -35.95
C GLY A 118 8.67 5.34 -35.49
N SER A 119 8.92 4.04 -35.37
CA SER A 119 7.89 3.03 -35.04
C SER A 119 8.01 2.48 -33.61
N ARG A 120 9.11 2.79 -32.90
CA ARG A 120 9.36 2.31 -31.54
C ARG A 120 8.23 2.64 -30.57
N ASN A 121 7.73 3.88 -30.61
CA ASN A 121 6.67 4.35 -29.72
C ASN A 121 5.32 3.69 -30.03
N GLU A 122 5.06 3.34 -31.29
CA GLU A 122 3.85 2.62 -31.68
C GLU A 122 3.87 1.18 -31.15
N LEU A 123 5.02 0.53 -31.17
CA LEU A 123 5.20 -0.81 -30.63
C LEU A 123 5.08 -0.82 -29.10
N ILE A 124 5.70 0.15 -28.42
CA ILE A 124 5.52 0.37 -26.97
C ILE A 124 4.04 0.53 -26.64
N ARG A 125 3.33 1.39 -27.38
CA ARG A 125 1.90 1.63 -27.17
C ARG A 125 1.06 0.36 -27.38
N ALA A 126 1.41 -0.47 -28.37
CA ALA A 126 0.72 -1.74 -28.60
C ALA A 126 0.91 -2.71 -27.44
N VAL A 127 2.15 -2.85 -26.93
CA VAL A 127 2.46 -3.73 -25.78
C VAL A 127 1.75 -3.25 -24.51
N VAL A 128 1.86 -1.97 -24.16
CA VAL A 128 1.21 -1.44 -22.94
C VAL A 128 -0.32 -1.42 -23.08
N GLY A 129 -0.82 -1.14 -24.29
CA GLY A 129 -2.23 -1.22 -24.63
C GLY A 129 -2.82 -2.61 -24.45
N TRP A 130 -2.05 -3.66 -24.78
CA TRP A 130 -2.48 -5.04 -24.59
C TRP A 130 -2.73 -5.38 -23.11
N TYR A 131 -1.84 -4.96 -22.20
CA TYR A 131 -2.08 -5.09 -20.76
C TYR A 131 -3.24 -4.23 -20.29
N SER A 132 -3.37 -3.01 -20.83
CA SER A 132 -4.41 -2.06 -20.43
C SER A 132 -5.83 -2.53 -20.78
N ALA A 133 -5.97 -3.31 -21.85
CA ALA A 133 -7.26 -3.84 -22.29
C ALA A 133 -7.86 -4.89 -21.31
N ASP A 134 -7.02 -5.64 -20.60
CA ASP A 134 -7.42 -6.57 -19.54
C ASP A 134 -6.26 -6.76 -18.55
N PHE A 135 -6.09 -5.80 -17.65
CA PHE A 135 -4.94 -5.83 -16.74
C PHE A 135 -5.00 -7.03 -15.78
N GLU A 136 -6.19 -7.48 -15.41
CA GLU A 136 -6.37 -8.61 -14.48
C GLU A 136 -5.88 -9.91 -15.12
N GLY A 137 -6.35 -10.25 -16.32
CA GLY A 137 -5.96 -11.48 -17.01
C GLY A 137 -4.57 -11.42 -17.65
N ARG A 138 -4.08 -10.23 -18.01
CA ARG A 138 -2.86 -10.09 -18.84
C ARG A 138 -1.61 -9.63 -18.09
N SER A 139 -1.72 -9.02 -16.91
CA SER A 139 -0.57 -8.37 -16.23
C SER A 139 0.61 -9.29 -15.95
N LEU A 140 0.36 -10.59 -15.74
CA LEU A 140 1.37 -11.60 -15.45
C LEU A 140 1.57 -12.61 -16.60
N ALA A 141 0.93 -12.39 -17.75
CA ALA A 141 0.89 -13.37 -18.82
C ALA A 141 2.15 -13.32 -19.72
N GLY A 142 2.82 -14.47 -19.82
CA GLY A 142 4.03 -14.66 -20.63
C GLY A 142 5.31 -14.36 -19.88
N ASP A 143 6.38 -14.07 -20.62
CA ASP A 143 7.72 -13.90 -20.07
C ASP A 143 7.99 -12.53 -19.47
N TYR A 144 7.28 -11.50 -19.95
CA TYR A 144 7.37 -10.14 -19.44
C TYR A 144 6.05 -9.75 -18.78
N SER A 145 6.10 -9.34 -17.51
CA SER A 145 4.95 -8.79 -16.80
C SER A 145 4.74 -7.31 -17.11
N ALA A 146 3.53 -6.79 -16.86
CA ALA A 146 3.24 -5.37 -17.02
C ALA A 146 4.17 -4.47 -16.19
N GLU A 147 4.54 -4.90 -14.98
CA GLU A 147 5.50 -4.18 -14.13
C GLU A 147 6.90 -4.18 -14.74
N GLN A 148 7.41 -5.34 -15.20
CA GLN A 148 8.74 -5.43 -15.82
C GLN A 148 8.83 -4.56 -17.08
N VAL A 149 7.81 -4.64 -17.94
CA VAL A 149 7.72 -3.83 -19.16
C VAL A 149 7.68 -2.34 -18.82
N THR A 150 6.83 -1.94 -17.88
CA THR A 150 6.68 -0.51 -17.53
C THR A 150 7.96 0.04 -16.89
N ARG A 151 8.59 -0.71 -15.98
CA ARG A 151 9.85 -0.32 -15.34
C ARG A 151 10.99 -0.17 -16.36
N ALA A 152 11.06 -1.05 -17.35
CA ALA A 152 12.08 -1.00 -18.40
C ALA A 152 11.86 0.15 -19.40
N LEU A 153 10.61 0.48 -19.71
CA LEU A 153 10.24 1.54 -20.65
C LEU A 153 10.09 2.92 -19.99
N GLY A 154 9.96 2.98 -18.67
CA GLY A 154 9.94 4.19 -17.86
C GLY A 154 8.62 4.97 -17.93
N ALA A 155 8.73 6.28 -17.67
CA ALA A 155 7.59 7.15 -17.40
C ALA A 155 6.56 7.22 -18.54
N GLU A 156 6.96 7.08 -19.81
CA GLU A 156 6.02 7.09 -20.94
C GLU A 156 5.06 5.89 -20.89
N ALA A 157 5.58 4.69 -20.61
CA ALA A 157 4.77 3.49 -20.45
C ALA A 157 3.84 3.59 -19.24
N ALA A 158 4.35 4.09 -18.10
CA ALA A 158 3.52 4.35 -16.92
C ALA A 158 2.40 5.36 -17.23
N GLY A 159 2.68 6.36 -18.08
CA GLY A 159 1.72 7.34 -18.56
C GLY A 159 0.53 6.74 -19.31
N MET A 160 0.73 5.62 -20.01
CA MET A 160 -0.32 4.92 -20.75
C MET A 160 -1.24 4.11 -19.81
N LEU A 161 -0.71 3.57 -18.72
CA LEU A 161 -1.51 2.83 -17.72
C LEU A 161 -2.55 3.72 -17.02
N VAL A 162 -2.35 5.05 -17.01
CA VAL A 162 -3.35 5.99 -16.47
C VAL A 162 -4.70 5.85 -17.17
N ASP A 163 -4.68 5.61 -18.48
CA ASP A 163 -5.90 5.52 -19.29
C ASP A 163 -6.63 4.18 -19.10
N ALA A 164 -5.93 3.16 -18.59
CA ALA A 164 -6.52 1.88 -18.19
C ALA A 164 -7.35 1.99 -16.90
N LEU A 165 -7.08 2.96 -16.02
CA LEU A 165 -7.82 3.11 -14.76
C LEU A 165 -9.29 3.47 -15.03
N HIS A 166 -10.24 2.69 -14.53
CA HIS A 166 -11.68 3.00 -14.58
C HIS A 166 -12.43 2.44 -13.36
N GLU A 167 -13.66 2.91 -13.13
CA GLU A 167 -14.42 2.64 -11.91
C GLU A 167 -14.91 1.20 -11.76
N LYS A 168 -15.03 0.48 -12.87
CA LYS A 168 -15.48 -0.92 -12.92
C LYS A 168 -14.33 -1.93 -12.86
N MET A 169 -13.09 -1.46 -12.77
CA MET A 169 -11.90 -2.30 -12.71
C MET A 169 -11.86 -3.06 -11.37
N PRO A 170 -11.37 -4.31 -11.34
CA PRO A 170 -11.10 -5.03 -10.10
C PRO A 170 -10.22 -4.22 -9.13
N PRO A 171 -10.51 -4.24 -7.81
CA PRO A 171 -9.75 -3.46 -6.83
C PRO A 171 -8.24 -3.70 -6.86
N GLN A 172 -7.81 -4.96 -6.98
CA GLN A 172 -6.38 -5.31 -6.99
C GLN A 172 -5.65 -4.82 -8.24
N ALA A 173 -6.29 -4.90 -9.41
CA ALA A 173 -5.75 -4.35 -10.65
C ALA A 173 -5.57 -2.82 -10.55
N MET A 174 -6.55 -2.12 -9.98
CA MET A 174 -6.49 -0.67 -9.75
C MET A 174 -5.33 -0.28 -8.84
N ILE A 175 -5.14 -1.02 -7.73
CA ILE A 175 -4.02 -0.81 -6.81
C ILE A 175 -2.69 -1.04 -7.52
N LYS A 176 -2.56 -2.17 -8.24
CA LYS A 176 -1.30 -2.53 -8.90
C LYS A 176 -0.89 -1.52 -9.97
N ILE A 177 -1.85 -1.02 -10.76
CA ILE A 177 -1.59 0.06 -11.71
C ILE A 177 -1.13 1.33 -11.00
N ALA A 178 -1.81 1.72 -9.90
CA ALA A 178 -1.43 2.92 -9.14
C ALA A 178 -0.04 2.79 -8.49
N GLU A 179 0.32 1.60 -8.01
CA GLU A 179 1.66 1.27 -7.51
C GLU A 179 2.72 1.45 -8.60
N ILE A 180 2.55 0.81 -9.77
CA ILE A 180 3.49 0.94 -10.90
C ILE A 180 3.65 2.41 -11.31
N ILE A 181 2.56 3.17 -11.40
CA ILE A 181 2.62 4.60 -11.72
C ILE A 181 3.33 5.39 -10.59
N GLY A 182 3.08 5.04 -9.34
CA GLY A 182 3.71 5.64 -8.17
C GLY A 182 5.23 5.41 -8.12
N GLU A 183 5.72 4.27 -8.59
CA GLU A 183 7.14 3.93 -8.65
C GLU A 183 7.83 4.51 -9.90
N ASP A 184 7.28 4.23 -11.09
CA ASP A 184 7.97 4.44 -12.37
C ASP A 184 7.50 5.68 -13.15
N GLY A 185 6.39 6.30 -12.74
CA GLY A 185 5.83 7.48 -13.40
C GLY A 185 6.60 8.77 -13.10
N ASP A 186 6.61 9.71 -14.05
CA ASP A 186 7.06 11.08 -13.80
C ASP A 186 6.02 11.92 -13.02
N GLN A 187 6.39 13.13 -12.60
CA GLN A 187 5.50 13.99 -11.80
C GLN A 187 4.19 14.34 -12.54
N GLN A 188 4.23 14.51 -13.86
CA GLN A 188 3.05 14.81 -14.65
C GLN A 188 2.10 13.60 -14.72
N THR A 189 2.65 12.41 -14.87
CA THR A 189 1.93 11.14 -14.89
C THR A 189 1.30 10.84 -13.55
N LYS A 190 2.03 10.97 -12.44
CA LYS A 190 1.48 10.81 -11.08
C LYS A 190 0.34 11.80 -10.81
N LYS A 191 0.50 13.06 -11.23
CA LYS A 191 -0.57 14.07 -11.13
C LYS A 191 -1.82 13.69 -11.92
N ARG A 192 -1.66 13.23 -13.17
CA ARG A 192 -2.78 12.75 -14.01
C ARG A 192 -3.48 11.55 -13.38
N ALA A 193 -2.70 10.56 -12.92
CA ALA A 193 -3.21 9.36 -12.27
C ALA A 193 -3.95 9.69 -10.96
N GLY A 194 -3.40 10.57 -10.13
CA GLY A 194 -4.06 11.03 -8.91
C GLY A 194 -5.40 11.71 -9.20
N ALA A 195 -5.46 12.56 -10.24
CA ALA A 195 -6.72 13.16 -10.69
C ALA A 195 -7.71 12.11 -11.22
N ARG A 196 -7.23 11.09 -11.94
CA ARG A 196 -8.04 9.99 -12.46
C ARG A 196 -8.62 9.13 -11.33
N LEU A 197 -7.83 8.75 -10.33
CA LEU A 197 -8.32 8.00 -9.16
C LEU A 197 -9.36 8.78 -8.37
N VAL A 198 -9.16 10.09 -8.17
CA VAL A 198 -10.15 10.95 -7.50
C VAL A 198 -11.46 11.03 -8.30
N LYS A 199 -11.38 11.05 -9.64
CA LYS A 199 -12.56 10.99 -10.49
C LYS A 199 -13.27 9.64 -10.37
N ILE A 200 -12.53 8.53 -10.42
CA ILE A 200 -13.04 7.16 -10.30
C ILE A 200 -13.79 6.97 -8.98
N GLU A 201 -13.18 7.37 -7.85
CA GLU A 201 -13.82 7.25 -6.54
C GLU A 201 -15.16 8.00 -6.51
N LYS A 202 -15.22 9.23 -7.04
CA LYS A 202 -16.47 9.99 -7.16
C LYS A 202 -17.48 9.34 -8.13
N GLU A 203 -17.02 8.64 -9.15
CA GLU A 203 -17.88 7.90 -10.07
C GLU A 203 -18.49 6.67 -9.40
N MET A 204 -17.72 5.97 -8.55
CA MET A 204 -18.20 4.85 -7.73
C MET A 204 -19.31 5.29 -6.75
N GLU A 205 -19.28 6.53 -6.27
CA GLU A 205 -20.33 7.09 -5.40
C GLU A 205 -21.69 7.28 -6.12
N LYS A 206 -21.69 7.37 -7.46
CA LYS A 206 -22.90 7.70 -8.23
C LYS A 206 -23.87 6.51 -8.35
N PRO A 207 -25.18 6.78 -8.53
CA PRO A 207 -26.19 5.73 -8.74
C PRO A 207 -25.90 4.82 -9.95
N ALA A 208 -25.26 5.35 -10.99
CA ALA A 208 -24.91 4.58 -12.19
C ALA A 208 -23.98 3.39 -11.88
N PHE A 209 -23.04 3.56 -10.95
CA PHE A 209 -22.13 2.49 -10.53
C PHE A 209 -22.85 1.40 -9.74
N VAL A 210 -23.72 1.79 -8.80
CA VAL A 210 -24.58 0.85 -8.05
C VAL A 210 -25.50 0.08 -8.99
N LYS A 211 -26.06 0.73 -10.02
CA LYS A 211 -26.88 0.07 -11.04
C LYS A 211 -26.08 -0.98 -11.82
N TRP A 212 -24.84 -0.67 -12.19
CA TRP A 212 -23.94 -1.63 -12.84
C TRP A 212 -23.64 -2.83 -11.93
N LEU A 213 -23.27 -2.61 -10.66
CA LEU A 213 -23.06 -3.68 -9.70
C LEU A 213 -24.30 -4.56 -9.54
N ALA A 214 -25.50 -3.96 -9.49
CA ALA A 214 -26.75 -4.69 -9.41
C ALA A 214 -27.01 -5.57 -10.64
N VAL A 215 -26.53 -5.21 -11.84
CA VAL A 215 -26.59 -6.09 -13.02
C VAL A 215 -25.67 -7.29 -12.84
N GLN A 216 -24.42 -7.06 -12.43
CA GLN A 216 -23.44 -8.13 -12.21
C GLN A 216 -23.88 -9.12 -11.13
N ILE A 217 -24.39 -8.61 -10.00
CA ILE A 217 -24.90 -9.45 -8.90
C ILE A 217 -26.09 -10.30 -9.36
N ARG A 218 -27.00 -9.76 -10.18
CA ARG A 218 -28.11 -10.55 -10.72
C ARG A 218 -27.62 -11.67 -11.64
N ALA A 219 -26.63 -11.41 -12.47
CA ALA A 219 -26.04 -12.44 -13.33
C ALA A 219 -25.39 -13.55 -12.50
N SER A 220 -24.58 -13.18 -11.51
CA SER A 220 -23.94 -14.12 -10.58
C SER A 220 -24.96 -14.98 -9.81
N LEU A 221 -26.00 -14.37 -9.21
CA LEU A 221 -27.03 -15.13 -8.48
C LEU A 221 -27.78 -16.11 -9.39
N LYS A 222 -28.08 -15.73 -10.64
CA LYS A 222 -28.71 -16.63 -11.62
C LYS A 222 -27.79 -17.80 -11.98
N ALA A 223 -26.51 -17.53 -12.24
CA ALA A 223 -25.53 -18.56 -12.55
C ALA A 223 -25.35 -19.55 -11.38
N SER A 224 -25.46 -19.08 -10.14
CA SER A 224 -25.41 -19.92 -8.93
C SER A 224 -26.74 -20.60 -8.58
N GLY A 225 -27.81 -20.43 -9.38
CA GLY A 225 -29.13 -21.01 -9.10
C GLY A 225 -29.88 -20.39 -7.92
N GLU A 226 -29.42 -19.24 -7.42
CA GLU A 226 -30.03 -18.54 -6.29
C GLU A 226 -31.21 -17.66 -6.71
N LYS A 227 -32.15 -17.43 -5.78
CA LYS A 227 -33.28 -16.52 -6.00
C LYS A 227 -32.82 -15.07 -6.11
N VAL A 228 -33.28 -14.39 -7.16
CA VAL A 228 -32.96 -12.98 -7.44
C VAL A 228 -34.01 -12.06 -6.82
N GLU A 229 -33.81 -11.67 -5.57
CA GLU A 229 -34.68 -10.71 -4.87
C GLU A 229 -34.16 -9.27 -4.99
N ALA A 230 -35.02 -8.32 -5.36
CA ALA A 230 -34.62 -6.93 -5.65
C ALA A 230 -34.01 -6.20 -4.44
N ALA A 231 -34.55 -6.42 -3.23
CA ALA A 231 -34.04 -5.83 -2.00
C ALA A 231 -32.64 -6.38 -1.64
N ARG A 232 -32.43 -7.69 -1.80
CA ARG A 232 -31.13 -8.34 -1.60
C ARG A 232 -30.09 -7.80 -2.59
N VAL A 233 -30.41 -7.73 -3.88
CA VAL A 233 -29.52 -7.18 -4.91
C VAL A 233 -29.13 -5.73 -4.61
N SER A 234 -30.09 -4.90 -4.19
CA SER A 234 -29.82 -3.49 -3.87
C SER A 234 -28.89 -3.34 -2.66
N SER A 235 -29.13 -4.13 -1.60
CA SER A 235 -28.26 -4.15 -0.42
C SER A 235 -26.85 -4.63 -0.73
N LEU A 236 -26.70 -5.70 -1.53
CA LEU A 236 -25.40 -6.20 -1.96
C LEU A 236 -24.67 -5.22 -2.87
N ALA A 237 -25.38 -4.52 -3.77
CA ALA A 237 -24.77 -3.52 -4.64
C ALA A 237 -24.20 -2.34 -3.84
N LEU A 238 -24.92 -1.87 -2.81
CA LEU A 238 -24.42 -0.83 -1.90
C LEU A 238 -23.22 -1.32 -1.08
N TYR A 239 -23.27 -2.56 -0.57
CA TYR A 239 -22.15 -3.15 0.16
C TYR A 239 -20.90 -3.30 -0.73
N ASN A 240 -21.07 -3.83 -1.94
CA ASN A 240 -19.98 -4.00 -2.90
C ASN A 240 -19.41 -2.65 -3.34
N ARG A 241 -20.22 -1.60 -3.51
CA ARG A 241 -19.70 -0.24 -3.76
C ARG A 241 -18.72 0.18 -2.68
N GLU A 242 -19.07 0.00 -1.40
CA GLU A 242 -18.16 0.35 -0.30
C GLU A 242 -16.88 -0.49 -0.33
N ASN A 243 -16.96 -1.77 -0.70
CA ASN A 243 -15.77 -2.61 -0.85
C ASN A 243 -14.88 -2.13 -2.00
N TYR A 244 -15.43 -1.77 -3.16
CA TYR A 244 -14.66 -1.22 -4.29
C TYR A 244 -13.90 0.05 -3.90
N ILE A 245 -14.54 0.94 -3.12
CA ILE A 245 -13.91 2.15 -2.64
C ILE A 245 -12.83 1.82 -1.58
N ASN A 246 -13.18 1.03 -0.57
CA ASN A 246 -12.31 0.76 0.58
C ASN A 246 -11.14 -0.18 0.28
N GLN A 247 -11.29 -1.09 -0.69
CA GLN A 247 -10.31 -2.11 -1.04
C GLN A 247 -9.66 -1.87 -2.40
N GLY A 248 -10.06 -0.82 -3.12
CA GLY A 248 -9.55 -0.47 -4.44
C GLY A 248 -9.15 0.99 -4.52
N ALA A 249 -10.12 1.90 -4.65
CA ALA A 249 -9.85 3.30 -4.93
C ALA A 249 -9.02 4.00 -3.84
N LEU A 250 -9.34 3.79 -2.56
CA LEU A 250 -8.60 4.44 -1.46
C LEU A 250 -7.18 3.88 -1.28
N PRO A 251 -6.95 2.54 -1.27
CA PRO A 251 -5.59 2.02 -1.28
C PRO A 251 -4.80 2.41 -2.53
N ALA A 252 -5.42 2.44 -3.71
CA ALA A 252 -4.75 2.92 -4.93
C ALA A 252 -4.30 4.39 -4.79
N MET A 253 -5.12 5.23 -4.16
CA MET A 253 -4.75 6.63 -3.86
C MET A 253 -3.54 6.75 -2.93
N GLN A 254 -3.24 5.76 -2.10
CA GLN A 254 -2.08 5.81 -1.20
C GLN A 254 -0.76 5.93 -1.99
N HIS A 255 -0.62 5.19 -3.09
CA HIS A 255 0.59 5.22 -3.94
C HIS A 255 0.82 6.57 -4.64
N LEU A 256 -0.17 7.47 -4.60
CA LEU A 256 -0.13 8.80 -5.19
C LEU A 256 -0.52 9.87 -4.16
N GLY A 257 -0.36 9.57 -2.86
CA GLY A 257 -0.80 10.42 -1.77
C GLY A 257 -0.05 11.76 -1.72
N GLU A 258 1.18 11.82 -2.24
CA GLU A 258 1.97 13.04 -2.35
C GLU A 258 1.35 14.08 -3.30
N GLN A 259 0.46 13.65 -4.19
CA GLN A 259 -0.28 14.55 -5.07
C GLN A 259 -1.31 15.35 -4.25
N PRO A 260 -1.27 16.70 -4.27
CA PRO A 260 -2.13 17.52 -3.41
C PRO A 260 -3.64 17.27 -3.58
N LEU A 261 -4.08 16.93 -4.80
CA LEU A 261 -5.47 16.61 -5.08
C LEU A 261 -5.91 15.31 -4.39
N VAL A 262 -5.03 14.32 -4.33
CA VAL A 262 -5.29 13.01 -3.71
C VAL A 262 -5.36 13.16 -2.20
N SER A 263 -4.32 13.72 -1.57
CA SER A 263 -4.33 13.93 -0.11
C SER A 263 -5.48 14.84 0.34
N SER A 264 -5.82 15.87 -0.44
CA SER A 264 -6.99 16.72 -0.16
C SER A 264 -8.31 15.95 -0.24
N ARG A 265 -8.47 15.05 -1.21
CA ARG A 265 -9.68 14.22 -1.33
C ARG A 265 -9.76 13.20 -0.19
N LEU A 266 -8.68 12.50 0.12
CA LEU A 266 -8.65 11.54 1.23
C LEU A 266 -8.99 12.23 2.56
N LEU A 267 -8.44 13.42 2.82
CA LEU A 267 -8.76 14.20 4.01
C LEU A 267 -10.21 14.66 4.02
N ALA A 268 -10.77 15.05 2.87
CA ALA A 268 -12.19 15.40 2.76
C ALA A 268 -13.10 14.19 3.05
N ILE A 269 -12.73 12.99 2.60
CA ILE A 269 -13.46 11.75 2.92
C ILE A 269 -13.41 11.49 4.43
N ALA A 270 -12.23 11.57 5.04
CA ALA A 270 -12.03 11.37 6.48
C ALA A 270 -12.88 12.34 7.35
N ASP A 271 -13.12 13.55 6.84
CA ASP A 271 -13.89 14.60 7.50
C ASP A 271 -15.41 14.46 7.32
N THR A 272 -15.86 13.57 6.42
CA THR A 272 -17.30 13.35 6.18
C THR A 272 -17.99 12.88 7.45
N LYS A 273 -19.10 13.54 7.82
CA LYS A 273 -19.93 13.17 8.97
C LYS A 273 -21.20 12.46 8.50
N ALA A 274 -21.64 11.48 9.27
CA ALA A 274 -22.97 10.91 9.10
C ALA A 274 -24.03 11.96 9.43
N GLY A 275 -25.14 11.94 8.69
CA GLY A 275 -26.33 12.71 9.03
C GLY A 275 -27.01 12.18 10.28
N ALA A 276 -27.76 13.03 10.98
CA ALA A 276 -28.46 12.64 12.22
C ALA A 276 -29.48 11.50 12.01
N ASN A 277 -30.01 11.34 10.79
CA ASN A 277 -31.03 10.36 10.42
C ASN A 277 -30.47 9.20 9.58
N ASP A 278 -29.14 9.08 9.48
CA ASP A 278 -28.50 8.05 8.67
C ASP A 278 -28.69 6.65 9.29
N PRO A 279 -29.02 5.60 8.51
CA PRO A 279 -29.12 4.25 9.03
C PRO A 279 -27.81 3.77 9.65
N LYS A 280 -27.87 3.09 10.80
CA LYS A 280 -26.68 2.60 11.52
C LYS A 280 -25.69 1.82 10.63
N ALA A 281 -26.20 0.94 9.77
CA ALA A 281 -25.37 0.16 8.84
C ALA A 281 -24.64 1.03 7.80
N TRP A 282 -25.22 2.18 7.43
CA TRP A 282 -24.54 3.16 6.58
C TRP A 282 -23.45 3.91 7.38
N VAL A 283 -23.76 4.34 8.61
CA VAL A 283 -22.79 5.02 9.49
C VAL A 283 -21.55 4.14 9.73
N GLU A 284 -21.72 2.85 9.96
CA GLU A 284 -20.62 1.89 10.12
C GLU A 284 -19.73 1.82 8.87
N ARG A 285 -20.33 1.72 7.67
CA ARG A 285 -19.57 1.69 6.41
C ARG A 285 -18.86 3.01 6.12
N LEU A 286 -19.53 4.13 6.38
CA LEU A 286 -18.93 5.46 6.26
C LEU A 286 -17.72 5.59 7.19
N ASN A 287 -17.83 5.13 8.44
CA ASN A 287 -16.72 5.15 9.39
C ASN A 287 -15.54 4.28 8.95
N ALA A 288 -15.81 3.09 8.39
CA ALA A 288 -14.76 2.26 7.78
C ALA A 288 -14.08 2.97 6.60
N ARG A 289 -14.84 3.67 5.77
CA ARG A 289 -14.30 4.47 4.66
C ARG A 289 -13.43 5.62 5.14
N ARG A 290 -13.87 6.33 6.18
CA ARG A 290 -13.10 7.42 6.80
C ARG A 290 -11.77 6.92 7.38
N ALA A 291 -11.80 5.78 8.07
CA ALA A 291 -10.59 5.14 8.61
C ALA A 291 -9.63 4.71 7.49
N THR A 292 -10.14 4.11 6.42
CA THR A 292 -9.34 3.75 5.23
C THR A 292 -8.74 4.98 4.55
N ALA A 293 -9.48 6.07 4.44
CA ALA A 293 -8.94 7.31 3.86
C ALA A 293 -7.80 7.92 4.72
N LEU A 294 -7.91 7.83 6.05
CA LEU A 294 -6.81 8.23 6.94
C LEU A 294 -5.61 7.29 6.84
N ARG A 295 -5.83 5.98 6.66
CA ARG A 295 -4.74 5.03 6.38
C ARG A 295 -4.01 5.37 5.08
N ALA A 296 -4.75 5.62 4.00
CA ALA A 296 -4.18 6.00 2.70
C ALA A 296 -3.43 7.34 2.71
N LEU A 297 -3.59 8.16 3.76
CA LEU A 297 -2.84 9.41 3.97
C LEU A 297 -1.47 9.21 4.64
N GLU A 298 -1.09 7.98 4.98
CA GLU A 298 0.17 7.68 5.68
C GLU A 298 1.38 8.30 5.00
N GLY A 299 2.16 9.07 5.75
CA GLY A 299 3.37 9.72 5.21
C GLY A 299 3.12 10.84 4.18
N HIS A 300 1.87 11.10 3.79
CA HIS A 300 1.52 12.05 2.73
C HIS A 300 0.82 13.33 3.24
N VAL A 301 0.82 13.52 4.56
CA VAL A 301 0.20 14.68 5.21
C VAL A 301 1.20 15.83 5.40
N THR A 302 0.69 17.05 5.32
CA THR A 302 1.49 18.28 5.42
C THR A 302 1.10 19.12 6.63
N ARG A 303 1.97 20.06 7.02
CA ARG A 303 1.68 21.02 8.11
C ARG A 303 0.37 21.80 7.90
N ALA A 304 -0.02 22.08 6.65
CA ALA A 304 -1.27 22.76 6.33
C ALA A 304 -2.52 21.96 6.78
N GLN A 305 -2.40 20.63 6.87
CA GLN A 305 -3.51 19.74 7.24
C GLN A 305 -3.57 19.48 8.76
N LEU A 306 -2.59 19.94 9.54
CA LEU A 306 -2.48 19.68 10.97
C LEU A 306 -3.76 20.03 11.74
N ASN A 307 -4.29 21.23 11.53
CA ASN A 307 -5.47 21.70 12.27
C ASN A 307 -6.71 20.88 11.97
N ARG A 308 -6.86 20.39 10.74
CA ARG A 308 -7.99 19.56 10.32
C ARG A 308 -7.88 18.16 10.90
N LEU A 309 -6.69 17.54 10.84
CA LEU A 309 -6.43 16.24 11.44
C LEU A 309 -6.61 16.26 12.96
N LEU A 310 -6.12 17.30 13.65
CA LEU A 310 -6.38 17.48 15.07
C LEU A 310 -7.88 17.63 15.36
N SER A 311 -8.64 18.29 14.49
CA SER A 311 -10.09 18.41 14.69
C SER A 311 -10.79 17.05 14.57
N ILE A 312 -10.34 16.17 13.66
CA ILE A 312 -10.84 14.79 13.55
C ILE A 312 -10.43 13.97 14.78
N ALA A 313 -9.17 14.02 15.20
CA ALA A 313 -8.65 13.25 16.33
C ALA A 313 -9.29 13.65 17.68
N LEU A 314 -9.52 14.95 17.88
CA LEU A 314 -9.99 15.50 19.15
C LEU A 314 -11.52 15.43 19.31
N ASP A 315 -12.27 15.25 18.22
CA ASP A 315 -13.72 15.16 18.27
C ASP A 315 -14.18 13.82 18.87
N SER A 316 -14.90 13.89 20.00
CA SER A 316 -15.40 12.73 20.74
C SER A 316 -16.60 12.04 20.09
N SER A 317 -17.24 12.68 19.10
CA SER A 317 -18.31 12.06 18.30
C SER A 317 -17.78 11.08 17.25
N ASN A 318 -16.48 11.15 16.93
CA ASN A 318 -15.86 10.23 15.99
C ASN A 318 -15.67 8.83 16.61
N PRO A 319 -15.78 7.76 15.81
CA PRO A 319 -15.45 6.41 16.28
C PRO A 319 -13.95 6.32 16.60
N VAL A 320 -13.61 5.42 17.51
CA VAL A 320 -12.23 5.24 18.03
C VAL A 320 -11.20 5.08 16.91
N GLU A 321 -11.47 4.21 15.94
CA GLU A 321 -10.55 3.90 14.83
C GLU A 321 -10.23 5.14 13.97
N VAL A 322 -11.23 5.95 13.63
CA VAL A 322 -11.01 7.20 12.86
C VAL A 322 -10.14 8.17 13.66
N ARG A 323 -10.31 8.23 14.97
CA ARG A 323 -9.54 9.14 15.83
C ARG A 323 -8.10 8.67 15.95
N ASP A 324 -7.88 7.38 16.10
CA ASP A 324 -6.56 6.80 16.24
C ASP A 324 -5.73 6.99 14.97
N TYR A 325 -6.29 6.71 13.80
CA TYR A 325 -5.61 7.01 12.53
C TYR A 325 -5.40 8.51 12.33
N ALA A 326 -6.33 9.36 12.76
CA ALA A 326 -6.11 10.80 12.73
C ALA A 326 -4.95 11.24 13.65
N PHE A 327 -4.79 10.63 14.82
CA PHE A 327 -3.60 10.84 15.67
C PHE A 327 -2.31 10.36 14.99
N ASP A 328 -2.32 9.20 14.32
CA ASP A 328 -1.16 8.71 13.56
C ASP A 328 -0.77 9.72 12.48
N ARG A 329 -1.75 10.24 11.73
CA ARG A 329 -1.50 11.29 10.71
C ARG A 329 -1.01 12.59 11.34
N VAL A 330 -1.42 12.98 12.55
CA VAL A 330 -0.79 14.11 13.24
C VAL A 330 0.68 13.81 13.59
N GLY A 331 0.98 12.58 13.98
CA GLY A 331 2.34 12.09 14.22
C GLY A 331 3.23 12.19 12.98
N ASP A 332 2.73 11.80 11.82
CA ASP A 332 3.44 11.86 10.53
C ASP A 332 3.92 13.28 10.18
N ILE A 333 3.17 14.31 10.58
CA ILE A 333 3.52 15.72 10.33
C ILE A 333 4.76 16.16 11.12
N ARG A 334 5.04 15.52 12.26
CA ARG A 334 6.18 15.82 13.15
C ARG A 334 6.29 17.30 13.54
N SER A 335 5.15 17.94 13.82
CA SER A 335 5.10 19.36 14.19
C SER A 335 4.78 19.58 15.67
N SER A 336 5.68 20.23 16.39
CA SER A 336 5.49 20.65 17.79
C SER A 336 4.31 21.61 17.98
N ALA A 337 3.82 22.25 16.90
CA ALA A 337 2.62 23.08 16.93
C ALA A 337 1.35 22.31 17.35
N ALA A 338 1.36 20.97 17.30
CA ALA A 338 0.26 20.15 17.80
C ALA A 338 0.18 20.15 19.34
N ILE A 339 1.31 20.27 20.04
CA ILE A 339 1.46 20.04 21.48
C ILE A 339 0.46 20.85 22.33
N PRO A 340 0.26 22.17 22.11
CA PRO A 340 -0.69 22.94 22.93
C PRO A 340 -2.11 22.38 22.93
N ARG A 341 -2.57 21.79 21.82
CA ARG A 341 -3.92 21.20 21.71
C ARG A 341 -4.00 19.79 22.30
N LEU A 342 -2.86 19.15 22.56
CA LEU A 342 -2.80 17.81 23.13
C LEU A 342 -2.76 17.83 24.67
N TRP A 343 -2.26 18.90 25.28
CA TRP A 343 -2.19 19.00 26.75
C TRP A 343 -3.52 18.77 27.47
N PRO A 344 -4.66 19.36 27.05
CA PRO A 344 -5.94 19.11 27.70
C PRO A 344 -6.41 17.65 27.64
N LEU A 345 -5.87 16.85 26.72
CA LEU A 345 -6.15 15.41 26.67
C LEU A 345 -5.30 14.62 27.67
N VAL A 346 -4.03 14.97 27.83
CA VAL A 346 -3.12 14.33 28.78
C VAL A 346 -3.60 14.51 30.22
N GLU A 347 -4.25 15.63 30.51
CA GLU A 347 -4.77 15.98 31.83
C GLU A 347 -6.10 15.28 32.15
N ARG A 348 -6.70 14.51 31.23
CA ARG A 348 -7.95 13.79 31.47
C ARG A 348 -7.75 12.63 32.43
N GLN A 349 -8.57 12.56 33.48
CA GLN A 349 -8.48 11.51 34.51
C GLN A 349 -8.65 10.09 33.95
N GLY A 350 -9.59 9.86 33.03
CA GLY A 350 -9.86 8.49 32.58
C GLY A 350 -10.46 7.62 33.71
N CYS A 351 -10.07 6.35 33.78
CA CYS A 351 -10.60 5.43 34.80
C CYS A 351 -9.94 5.62 36.17
N THR A 352 -10.73 5.43 37.23
CA THR A 352 -10.34 5.43 38.63
C THR A 352 -10.88 4.19 39.34
N ALA A 353 -10.48 3.95 40.60
CA ALA A 353 -11.06 2.90 41.43
C ALA A 353 -12.58 3.06 41.63
N SER A 354 -13.09 4.30 41.60
CA SER A 354 -14.50 4.61 41.80
C SER A 354 -15.34 4.66 40.52
N SER A 355 -14.73 4.82 39.33
CA SER A 355 -15.45 4.96 38.06
C SER A 355 -14.61 4.52 36.86
N CYS A 356 -15.19 3.70 35.98
CA CYS A 356 -14.61 3.36 34.67
C CYS A 356 -15.70 3.14 33.63
N THR A 357 -16.50 4.18 33.39
CA THR A 357 -17.55 4.24 32.37
C THR A 357 -16.98 4.20 30.95
N ALA A 358 -17.83 4.11 29.93
CA ALA A 358 -17.40 4.25 28.53
C ALA A 358 -16.70 5.59 28.26
N SER A 359 -17.16 6.68 28.89
CA SER A 359 -16.53 8.00 28.80
C SER A 359 -15.14 8.01 29.45
N ASP A 360 -14.99 7.35 30.60
CA ASP A 360 -13.71 7.25 31.30
C ASP A 360 -12.70 6.43 30.50
N LYS A 361 -13.14 5.33 29.88
CA LYS A 361 -12.30 4.52 28.97
C LYS A 361 -11.85 5.34 27.75
N LEU A 362 -12.73 6.15 27.18
CA LEU A 362 -12.40 7.06 26.09
C LEU A 362 -11.39 8.14 26.52
N ALA A 363 -11.61 8.75 27.68
CA ALA A 363 -10.71 9.74 28.26
C ALA A 363 -9.31 9.17 28.54
N LYS A 364 -9.25 7.94 29.06
CA LYS A 364 -8.00 7.18 29.26
C LYS A 364 -7.27 6.93 27.95
N ARG A 365 -7.96 6.39 26.92
CA ARG A 365 -7.37 6.18 25.58
C ARG A 365 -6.84 7.49 25.00
N LEU A 366 -7.57 8.57 25.20
CA LEU A 366 -7.16 9.89 24.72
C LEU A 366 -5.92 10.45 25.40
N ARG A 367 -5.86 10.31 26.72
CA ARG A 367 -4.67 10.64 27.50
C ARG A 367 -3.47 9.88 26.96
N TRP A 368 -3.60 8.57 26.77
CA TRP A 368 -2.54 7.72 26.21
C TRP A 368 -2.08 8.22 24.83
N ARG A 369 -3.00 8.33 23.86
CA ARG A 369 -2.64 8.76 22.50
C ARG A 369 -2.02 10.15 22.46
N ALA A 370 -2.55 11.10 23.24
CA ALA A 370 -1.98 12.43 23.34
C ALA A 370 -0.61 12.42 24.02
N GLY A 371 -0.42 11.61 25.06
CA GLY A 371 0.84 11.51 25.79
C GLY A 371 1.97 10.95 24.94
N GLU A 372 1.72 9.88 24.19
CA GLU A 372 2.71 9.36 23.22
C GLU A 372 3.09 10.41 22.18
N LEU A 373 2.10 11.12 21.65
CA LEU A 373 2.33 12.11 20.61
C LEU A 373 3.10 13.32 21.15
N ILE A 374 2.80 13.81 22.36
CA ILE A 374 3.56 14.89 22.98
C ILE A 374 5.01 14.49 23.23
N LEU A 375 5.25 13.29 23.75
CA LEU A 375 6.61 12.79 23.96
C LEU A 375 7.36 12.67 22.62
N SER A 376 6.69 12.15 21.59
CA SER A 376 7.29 12.00 20.26
C SER A 376 7.62 13.35 19.60
N LEU A 377 6.76 14.35 19.74
CA LEU A 377 6.91 15.66 19.09
C LEU A 377 7.77 16.65 19.89
N GLY A 378 7.75 16.57 21.21
CA GLY A 378 8.41 17.51 22.10
C GLY A 378 9.79 17.08 22.60
N GLY A 379 10.19 15.83 22.32
CA GLY A 379 11.49 15.28 22.70
C GLY A 379 11.78 15.37 24.20
N SER A 380 13.06 15.44 24.56
CA SER A 380 13.50 15.42 25.97
C SER A 380 12.90 16.58 26.79
N SER A 381 12.71 17.76 26.18
CA SER A 381 12.11 18.92 26.84
C SER A 381 10.65 18.72 27.23
N ALA A 382 9.93 17.76 26.64
CA ALA A 382 8.56 17.49 26.99
C ALA A 382 8.40 16.54 28.19
N ILE A 383 9.45 15.82 28.60
CA ILE A 383 9.35 14.76 29.62
C ILE A 383 8.91 15.34 30.97
N GLU A 384 9.59 16.39 31.45
CA GLU A 384 9.26 17.02 32.72
C GLU A 384 7.82 17.58 32.74
N PRO A 385 7.39 18.47 31.82
CA PRO A 385 6.03 18.99 31.83
C PRO A 385 4.99 17.89 31.62
N PHE A 386 5.29 16.86 30.82
CA PHE A 386 4.41 15.70 30.66
C PHE A 386 4.20 14.96 31.98
N SER A 387 5.28 14.64 32.69
CA SER A 387 5.23 13.89 33.95
C SER A 387 4.47 14.62 35.07
N GLN A 388 4.47 15.96 35.03
CA GLN A 388 3.77 16.84 35.98
C GLN A 388 2.27 16.98 35.65
N ARG A 389 1.90 16.95 34.36
CA ARG A 389 0.51 17.11 33.89
C ARG A 389 -0.33 15.84 33.91
N LEU A 390 0.30 14.67 34.01
CA LEU A 390 -0.43 13.41 34.19
C LEU A 390 -1.34 13.48 35.44
N PRO A 391 -2.62 13.04 35.34
CA PRO A 391 -3.59 13.15 36.43
C PRO A 391 -3.18 12.35 37.66
N SER A 392 -3.45 12.89 38.85
CA SER A 392 -3.04 12.29 40.12
C SER A 392 -4.17 12.21 41.14
N SER A 393 -5.32 11.64 40.75
CA SER A 393 -6.43 11.38 41.66
C SER A 393 -6.27 10.04 42.41
N THR A 394 -6.92 9.91 43.56
CA THR A 394 -6.97 8.65 44.30
C THR A 394 -7.52 7.53 43.42
N GLY A 395 -6.81 6.39 43.39
CA GLY A 395 -7.20 5.23 42.59
C GLY A 395 -7.12 5.43 41.07
N ILE A 396 -6.42 6.45 40.58
CA ILE A 396 -6.16 6.66 39.15
C ILE A 396 -5.59 5.39 38.51
N GLN A 397 -6.13 5.01 37.35
CA GLN A 397 -5.68 3.84 36.62
C GLN A 397 -4.75 4.21 35.47
N TYR A 398 -3.65 3.48 35.36
CA TYR A 398 -2.74 3.45 34.21
C TYR A 398 -2.52 2.01 33.80
N GLU A 399 -2.80 1.69 32.54
CA GLU A 399 -2.55 0.35 31.99
C GLU A 399 -1.04 0.14 31.78
N PRO A 400 -0.52 -1.08 31.93
CA PRO A 400 0.89 -1.35 31.68
C PRO A 400 1.28 -0.95 30.25
N GLU A 401 0.40 -1.16 29.27
CA GLU A 401 0.62 -0.78 27.87
C GLU A 401 0.67 0.74 27.66
N GLU A 402 -0.11 1.51 28.43
CA GLU A 402 -0.05 2.99 28.39
C GLU A 402 1.32 3.50 28.86
N LEU A 403 1.78 3.00 30.00
CA LEU A 403 3.08 3.41 30.57
C LEU A 403 4.25 2.90 29.71
N GLU A 404 4.09 1.72 29.13
CA GLU A 404 5.02 1.16 28.15
C GLU A 404 5.10 2.03 26.89
N GLY A 405 3.96 2.47 26.36
CA GLY A 405 3.91 3.41 25.23
C GLY A 405 4.71 4.68 25.51
N TYR A 406 4.54 5.30 26.68
CA TYR A 406 5.31 6.49 27.06
C TYR A 406 6.82 6.23 27.15
N ALA A 407 7.22 5.13 27.80
CA ALA A 407 8.62 4.74 27.91
C ALA A 407 9.26 4.45 26.54
N THR A 408 8.50 3.81 25.64
CA THR A 408 8.90 3.55 24.26
C THR A 408 9.12 4.84 23.48
N ARG A 409 8.26 5.87 23.63
CA ARG A 409 8.52 7.17 22.97
C ARG A 409 9.76 7.87 23.51
N MET A 410 9.99 7.80 24.82
CA MET A 410 11.21 8.35 25.42
C MET A 410 12.48 7.63 24.92
N SER A 411 12.42 6.31 24.69
CA SER A 411 13.57 5.51 24.23
C SER A 411 14.00 5.85 22.79
N GLN A 412 13.07 6.34 21.97
CA GLN A 412 13.27 6.75 20.58
C GLN A 412 13.84 8.17 20.44
N MET A 413 13.93 8.95 21.53
CA MET A 413 14.44 10.32 21.49
C MET A 413 15.94 10.39 21.22
N THR A 414 16.35 11.44 20.50
CA THR A 414 17.76 11.76 20.23
C THR A 414 18.02 13.25 20.51
N PRO A 415 19.00 13.61 21.38
CA PRO A 415 19.85 12.72 22.18
C PRO A 415 19.06 11.93 23.24
N SER A 416 19.68 10.87 23.78
CA SER A 416 19.04 10.01 24.79
C SER A 416 18.70 10.80 26.06
N PRO A 417 17.44 10.76 26.56
CA PRO A 417 17.02 11.54 27.73
C PRO A 417 17.35 10.88 29.08
N THR A 418 18.37 10.01 29.16
CA THR A 418 18.62 9.14 30.31
C THR A 418 18.69 9.91 31.63
N SER A 419 19.40 11.04 31.68
CA SER A 419 19.50 11.87 32.89
C SER A 419 18.16 12.44 33.35
N THR A 420 17.31 12.87 32.40
CA THR A 420 15.97 13.38 32.68
C THR A 420 15.05 12.26 33.17
N VAL A 421 15.14 11.09 32.57
CA VAL A 421 14.34 9.92 32.97
C VAL A 421 14.77 9.39 34.34
N MET A 422 16.06 9.40 34.67
CA MET A 422 16.57 9.00 35.99
C MET A 422 15.96 9.83 37.13
N ALA A 423 15.68 11.11 36.90
CA ALA A 423 15.01 11.95 37.90
C ALA A 423 13.58 11.44 38.23
N LEU A 424 12.90 10.80 37.28
CA LEU A 424 11.55 10.26 37.46
C LEU A 424 11.51 9.05 38.42
N LEU A 425 12.63 8.36 38.66
CA LEU A 425 12.70 7.29 39.67
C LEU A 425 12.41 7.79 41.09
N ASN A 426 12.66 9.08 41.36
CA ASN A 426 12.37 9.71 42.64
C ASN A 426 10.99 10.39 42.68
N SER A 427 10.18 10.25 41.64
CA SER A 427 8.85 10.86 41.58
C SER A 427 7.95 10.31 42.69
N PRO A 428 7.14 11.13 43.38
CA PRO A 428 6.14 10.64 44.33
C PRO A 428 5.04 9.83 43.65
N ARG A 429 4.82 10.05 42.35
CA ARG A 429 3.82 9.35 41.52
C ARG A 429 4.37 8.01 41.02
N TRP A 430 3.68 6.92 41.34
CA TRP A 430 4.12 5.55 41.01
C TRP A 430 4.26 5.32 39.50
N TRP A 431 3.36 5.87 38.68
CA TRP A 431 3.40 5.69 37.23
C TRP A 431 4.62 6.34 36.58
N ASN A 432 5.10 7.48 37.09
CA ASN A 432 6.33 8.10 36.60
C ASN A 432 7.55 7.21 36.88
N ARG A 433 7.58 6.56 38.06
CA ARG A 433 8.64 5.60 38.40
C ARG A 433 8.60 4.37 37.49
N VAL A 434 7.40 3.87 37.20
CA VAL A 434 7.20 2.76 36.25
C VAL A 434 7.65 3.12 34.84
N VAL A 435 7.28 4.29 34.32
CA VAL A 435 7.75 4.78 33.00
C VAL A 435 9.28 4.84 32.96
N ALA A 436 9.91 5.33 34.02
CA ALA A 436 11.37 5.39 34.11
C ALA A 436 12.01 3.99 34.11
N LEU A 437 11.47 3.05 34.89
CA LEU A 437 11.93 1.66 34.92
C LEU A 437 11.82 0.99 33.55
N ARG A 438 10.69 1.16 32.84
CA ARG A 438 10.48 0.63 31.48
C ARG A 438 11.39 1.28 30.43
N TYR A 439 11.73 2.56 30.60
CA TYR A 439 12.72 3.20 29.74
C TYR A 439 14.12 2.62 29.98
N LEU A 440 14.54 2.50 31.25
CA LEU A 440 15.86 1.99 31.61
C LEU A 440 16.03 0.52 31.24
N GLU A 441 14.96 -0.28 31.34
CA GLU A 441 14.91 -1.64 30.79
C GLU A 441 15.42 -1.70 29.33
N ARG A 442 15.13 -0.68 28.52
CA ARG A 442 15.46 -0.62 27.08
C ARG A 442 16.71 0.17 26.75
N ARG A 443 17.08 1.16 27.55
CA ARG A 443 18.13 2.14 27.21
C ARG A 443 19.14 2.40 28.32
N GLY A 444 18.86 1.98 29.55
CA GLY A 444 19.82 2.04 30.65
C GLY A 444 20.94 1.03 30.45
N GLY A 445 22.04 1.20 31.19
CA GLY A 445 23.14 0.25 31.28
C GLY A 445 23.37 -0.22 32.72
N GLU A 446 24.43 -1.02 32.96
CA GLU A 446 24.74 -1.48 34.33
C GLU A 446 24.97 -0.32 35.32
N ALA A 447 25.47 0.83 34.86
CA ALA A 447 25.62 2.01 35.71
C ALA A 447 24.29 2.51 36.32
N ASP A 448 23.14 2.21 35.69
CA ASP A 448 21.82 2.64 36.13
C ASP A 448 21.15 1.65 37.10
N VAL A 449 21.62 0.39 37.14
CA VAL A 449 21.04 -0.67 37.97
C VAL A 449 20.98 -0.33 39.45
N PRO A 450 22.01 0.28 40.08
CA PRO A 450 21.94 0.67 41.49
C PRO A 450 20.79 1.64 41.79
N ALA A 451 20.40 2.50 40.85
CA ALA A 451 19.27 3.41 41.03
C ALA A 451 17.93 2.65 40.92
N MET A 452 17.81 1.71 39.96
CA MET A 452 16.64 0.85 39.81
C MET A 452 16.44 -0.06 41.02
N GLN A 453 17.52 -0.61 41.58
CA GLN A 453 17.49 -1.51 42.74
C GLN A 453 16.86 -0.88 43.98
N ARG A 454 17.02 0.45 44.17
CA ARG A 454 16.38 1.16 45.29
C ARG A 454 14.86 1.10 45.23
N LEU A 455 14.27 0.89 44.05
CA LEU A 455 12.83 0.73 43.89
C LEU A 455 12.35 -0.70 44.09
N MET A 456 13.21 -1.70 44.25
CA MET A 456 12.76 -3.10 44.45
C MET A 456 11.93 -3.27 45.73
N SER A 457 12.13 -2.42 46.74
CA SER A 457 11.33 -2.36 47.96
C SER A 457 10.17 -1.36 47.89
N ASP A 458 9.85 -0.81 46.71
CA ASP A 458 8.75 0.14 46.53
C ASP A 458 7.40 -0.59 46.58
N ASP A 459 6.68 -0.37 47.68
CA ASP A 459 5.35 -0.94 47.95
C ASP A 459 4.20 -0.18 47.28
N GLY A 460 4.49 0.85 46.48
CA GLY A 460 3.48 1.58 45.72
C GLY A 460 2.67 0.64 44.83
N ALA A 461 1.36 0.58 45.05
CA ALA A 461 0.47 -0.27 44.26
C ALA A 461 0.37 0.23 42.82
N VAL A 462 0.51 -0.68 41.85
CA VAL A 462 0.14 -0.39 40.46
C VAL A 462 -1.37 -0.59 40.30
N THR A 463 -2.03 0.26 39.52
CA THR A 463 -3.48 0.21 39.35
C THR A 463 -3.84 0.42 37.88
N GLY A 464 -4.64 -0.48 37.32
CA GLY A 464 -5.08 -0.46 35.93
C GLY A 464 -5.43 -1.86 35.43
N GLN A 465 -6.12 -1.94 34.30
CA GLN A 465 -6.35 -3.21 33.61
C GLN A 465 -5.01 -3.75 33.05
N GLY A 466 -4.85 -5.07 32.96
CA GLY A 466 -3.66 -5.73 32.39
C GLY A 466 -2.57 -6.11 33.40
N TRP A 467 -2.44 -5.42 34.53
CA TRP A 467 -1.37 -5.72 35.52
C TRP A 467 -1.45 -7.14 36.12
N SER A 468 -2.67 -7.64 36.37
CA SER A 468 -2.90 -8.99 36.86
C SER A 468 -2.75 -10.08 35.81
N GLU A 469 -2.76 -9.70 34.53
CA GLU A 469 -2.66 -10.60 33.37
C GLU A 469 -1.20 -10.82 32.96
N LEU A 470 -0.28 -9.98 33.44
CA LEU A 470 1.16 -10.20 33.29
C LEU A 470 1.58 -11.52 33.94
N ASN A 471 2.67 -12.11 33.42
CA ASN A 471 3.21 -13.37 33.96
C ASN A 471 4.66 -13.17 34.44
N PRO A 472 4.92 -13.16 35.76
CA PRO A 472 3.93 -13.27 36.85
C PRO A 472 3.09 -11.98 37.01
N PRO A 473 1.91 -12.07 37.66
CA PRO A 473 1.07 -10.90 37.94
C PRO A 473 1.82 -9.85 38.76
N VAL A 474 1.62 -8.58 38.42
CA VAL A 474 2.30 -7.45 39.05
C VAL A 474 1.29 -6.61 39.84
N THR A 475 1.59 -6.33 41.10
CA THR A 475 0.76 -5.53 42.02
C THR A 475 1.49 -4.34 42.61
N LYS A 476 2.84 -4.29 42.52
CA LYS A 476 3.66 -3.22 43.11
C LYS A 476 4.75 -2.71 42.16
N VAL A 477 5.19 -1.47 42.35
CA VAL A 477 6.32 -0.87 41.59
C VAL A 477 7.60 -1.68 41.77
N GLY A 478 7.88 -2.21 42.98
CA GLY A 478 9.09 -3.01 43.19
C GLY A 478 9.19 -4.27 42.36
N GLN A 479 8.05 -4.89 42.00
CA GLN A 479 8.02 -6.03 41.08
C GLN A 479 8.33 -5.60 39.64
N VAL A 480 7.91 -4.40 39.24
CA VAL A 480 8.30 -3.80 37.95
C VAL A 480 9.80 -3.54 37.93
N ALA A 481 10.38 -3.04 39.03
CA ALA A 481 11.81 -2.78 39.13
C ALA A 481 12.63 -4.06 39.01
N ASP A 482 12.25 -5.12 39.73
CA ASP A 482 12.90 -6.44 39.64
C ASP A 482 12.86 -6.99 38.20
N ALA A 483 11.68 -6.95 37.55
CA ALA A 483 11.52 -7.40 36.16
C ALA A 483 12.40 -6.58 35.20
N ALA A 484 12.39 -5.24 35.32
CA ALA A 484 13.17 -4.35 34.45
C ALA A 484 14.68 -4.58 34.59
N ILE A 485 15.19 -4.80 35.81
CA ILE A 485 16.61 -5.12 36.06
C ILE A 485 17.01 -6.46 35.42
N LYS A 486 16.15 -7.48 35.57
CA LYS A 486 16.39 -8.81 34.96
C LYS A 486 16.44 -8.73 33.44
N SER A 487 15.50 -8.00 32.83
CA SER A 487 15.47 -7.75 31.39
C SER A 487 16.73 -7.00 30.91
N LEU A 488 17.10 -5.90 31.59
CA LEU A 488 18.30 -5.11 31.26
C LEU A 488 19.56 -5.98 31.28
N ARG A 489 19.77 -6.75 32.36
CA ARG A 489 20.95 -7.62 32.49
C ARG A 489 20.98 -8.73 31.45
N THR A 490 19.83 -9.30 31.13
CA THR A 490 19.72 -10.31 30.06
C THR A 490 20.15 -9.72 28.72
N ARG A 491 19.69 -8.50 28.40
CA ARG A 491 20.09 -7.78 27.17
C ARG A 491 21.60 -7.50 27.14
N GLU A 492 22.16 -6.92 28.20
CA GLU A 492 23.60 -6.63 28.32
C GLU A 492 24.49 -7.89 28.20
N GLN A 493 24.00 -9.05 28.63
CA GLN A 493 24.70 -10.32 28.47
C GLN A 493 24.59 -10.87 27.03
N GLY A 494 23.47 -10.60 26.36
CA GLY A 494 23.27 -10.92 24.94
C GLY A 494 24.13 -10.08 24.01
N ASP A 495 24.26 -8.78 24.28
CA ASP A 495 25.05 -7.83 23.47
C ASP A 495 26.58 -8.04 23.60
N LYS A 496 27.03 -8.85 24.58
CA LYS A 496 28.44 -9.21 24.80
C LYS A 496 28.87 -10.53 24.14
N LYS A 497 27.95 -11.22 23.45
CA LYS A 497 28.22 -12.40 22.63
C LYS A 497 28.25 -12.02 21.17
#